data_AF-A0A0K0DDB2-F1
#
_entry.id   AF-A0A0K0DDB2-F1
#
_cell.length_a   1.000
_cell.length_b   1.000
_cell.length_c   1.000
_cell.angle_alpha   90.00
_cell.angle_beta   90.00
_cell.angle_gamma   90.00
#
_symmetry.space_group_name_H-M   'P 1'
#
loop_
_entity.id
_entity.type
_entity.pdbx_description
1 polymer ?
#
loop_
_entity_poly.entity_id
_entity_poly.type
_entity_poly.pdbx_seq_one_letter_code
_entity_poly.pdbx_strand_id
1 'polypeptide(L)'
;MFILQARRIQNFLDTIVSTLGFCPDATIHHMAYRIGQIHYHRGVNFGADNWLVFKRVTIEQVLAVQKRPTIVNGSPKEQEKFEENLDSLKNRSPGKTNIAAIGWNKLMSLIIREMKRGFLDEALKNCEDDPNEGI
;
A
#
# COMPACT_ATOMS: atom_id res chain seq x y z
N MET A 1 -2.83 -18.99 3.78
CA MET A 1 -1.74 -18.07 4.18
C MET A 1 -1.83 -16.72 3.48
N PHE A 2 -1.98 -16.66 2.14
CA PHE A 2 -2.07 -15.42 1.36
C PHE A 2 -3.34 -14.57 1.66
N ILE A 3 -4.51 -15.20 1.70
CA ILE A 3 -5.79 -14.51 1.96
C ILE A 3 -5.81 -13.75 3.29
N LEU A 4 -5.14 -14.29 4.32
CA LEU A 4 -5.04 -13.61 5.61
C LEU A 4 -4.22 -12.31 5.52
N GLN A 5 -3.14 -12.31 4.72
CA GLN A 5 -2.34 -11.11 4.50
C GLN A 5 -3.09 -10.09 3.64
N ALA A 6 -3.82 -10.54 2.61
CA ALA A 6 -4.68 -9.66 1.82
C ALA A 6 -5.73 -8.95 2.70
N ARG A 7 -6.37 -9.67 3.64
CA ARG A 7 -7.30 -9.06 4.61
C ARG A 7 -6.62 -8.05 5.54
N ARG A 8 -5.40 -8.33 6.00
CA ARG A 8 -4.65 -7.38 6.84
C ARG A 8 -4.32 -6.10 6.08
N ILE A 9 -3.92 -6.22 4.82
CA ILE A 9 -3.68 -5.09 3.92
C ILE A 9 -4.97 -4.28 3.72
N GLN A 10 -6.08 -4.96 3.43
CA GLN A 10 -7.38 -4.31 3.27
C GLN A 10 -7.78 -3.55 4.53
N ASN A 11 -7.78 -4.21 5.71
CA ASN A 11 -8.14 -3.57 6.97
C ASN A 11 -7.27 -2.35 7.28
N PHE A 12 -5.97 -2.43 6.98
CA PHE A 12 -5.05 -1.30 7.16
C PHE A 12 -5.39 -0.12 6.25
N LEU A 13 -5.61 -0.37 4.96
CA LEU A 13 -5.98 0.66 3.99
C LEU A 13 -7.36 1.25 4.30
N ASP A 14 -8.34 0.43 4.67
CA ASP A 14 -9.69 0.88 5.08
C ASP A 14 -9.61 1.78 6.31
N THR A 15 -8.82 1.38 7.31
CA THR A 15 -8.60 2.20 8.51
C THR A 15 -8.00 3.55 8.14
N ILE A 16 -6.91 3.57 7.37
CA ILE A 16 -6.26 4.82 6.94
C ILE A 16 -7.24 5.72 6.21
N VAL A 17 -7.93 5.20 5.18
CA VAL A 17 -8.83 6.00 4.36
C VAL A 17 -10.00 6.54 5.17
N SER A 18 -10.58 5.73 6.07
CA SER A 18 -11.69 6.16 6.93
C SER A 18 -11.31 7.27 7.92
N THR A 19 -10.03 7.40 8.26
CA THR A 19 -9.53 8.40 9.20
C THR A 19 -9.03 9.69 8.54
N LEU A 20 -8.92 9.74 7.20
CA LEU A 20 -8.47 10.93 6.48
C LEU A 20 -9.40 12.11 6.75
N GLY A 21 -8.83 13.24 7.20
CA GLY A 21 -9.58 14.46 7.52
C GLY A 21 -10.23 14.47 8.91
N PHE A 22 -10.16 13.36 9.67
CA PHE A 22 -10.70 13.25 11.02
C PHE A 22 -9.61 13.06 12.09
N CYS A 23 -8.55 12.33 11.77
CA CYS A 23 -7.43 12.09 12.67
C CYS A 23 -6.20 12.90 12.26
N PRO A 24 -5.30 13.26 13.20
CA PRO A 24 -4.03 13.88 12.86
C PRO A 24 -3.22 12.97 11.92
N ASP A 25 -2.59 13.55 10.90
CA ASP A 25 -1.74 12.85 9.93
C ASP A 25 -0.69 11.96 10.63
N ALA A 26 -0.17 12.41 11.77
CA ALA A 26 0.78 11.66 12.61
C ALA A 26 0.32 10.22 12.94
N THR A 27 -0.99 9.97 13.02
CA THR A 27 -1.56 8.64 13.29
C THR A 27 -1.24 7.67 12.14
N ILE A 28 -1.49 8.10 10.90
CA ILE A 28 -1.24 7.30 9.70
C ILE A 28 0.26 7.05 9.57
N HIS A 29 1.08 8.07 9.85
CA HIS A 29 2.53 7.93 9.84
C HIS A 29 3.00 6.87 10.84
N HIS A 30 2.52 6.94 12.09
CA HIS A 30 2.90 6.00 13.15
C HIS A 30 2.45 4.56 12.83
N MET A 31 1.23 4.38 12.29
CA MET A 31 0.75 3.05 11.90
C MET A 31 1.62 2.44 10.79
N ALA A 32 1.91 3.21 9.73
CA ALA A 32 2.76 2.75 8.64
C ALA A 32 4.20 2.46 9.11
N TYR A 33 4.75 3.33 9.96
CA TYR A 33 6.05 3.12 10.61
C TYR A 33 6.09 1.79 11.39
N ARG A 34 5.08 1.52 12.20
CA ARG A 34 4.99 0.28 12.99
C ARG A 34 4.94 -0.96 12.12
N ILE A 35 4.26 -0.92 10.97
CA ILE A 35 4.25 -2.02 10.01
C ILE A 35 5.67 -2.28 9.45
N GLY A 36 6.44 -1.22 9.20
CA GLY A 36 7.86 -1.31 8.84
C GLY A 36 8.68 -2.12 9.84
N GLN A 37 8.58 -1.78 11.13
CA GLN A 37 9.25 -2.51 12.22
C GLN A 37 8.80 -3.97 12.27
N ILE A 38 7.51 -4.25 12.10
CA ILE A 38 6.98 -5.62 12.07
C ILE A 38 7.58 -6.42 10.91
N HIS A 39 7.78 -5.80 9.75
CA HIS A 39 8.41 -6.48 8.61
C HIS A 39 9.87 -6.85 8.90
N TYR A 40 10.60 -5.95 9.57
CA TYR A 40 11.96 -6.23 10.04
C TYR A 40 12.02 -7.46 10.95
N HIS A 41 11.26 -7.46 12.05
CA HIS A 41 11.28 -8.60 13.00
C HIS A 41 10.75 -9.91 12.42
N ARG A 42 9.98 -9.85 11.32
CA ARG A 42 9.52 -11.05 10.60
C ARG A 42 10.48 -11.54 9.52
N GLY A 43 11.65 -10.92 9.38
CA GLY A 43 12.65 -11.28 8.37
C GLY A 43 12.15 -11.03 6.94
N VAL A 44 11.21 -10.10 6.74
CA VAL A 44 10.69 -9.77 5.41
C VAL A 44 11.57 -8.69 4.79
N ASN A 45 12.27 -9.02 3.70
CA ASN A 45 13.10 -8.03 3.00
C ASN A 45 12.27 -6.82 2.53
N PHE A 46 12.77 -5.61 2.83
CA PHE A 46 12.17 -4.38 2.33
C PHE A 46 12.67 -4.04 0.91
N GLY A 47 12.27 -4.86 -0.07
CA GLY A 47 12.61 -4.64 -1.48
C GLY A 47 11.85 -3.45 -2.07
N ALA A 48 12.56 -2.37 -2.44
CA ALA A 48 11.93 -1.15 -2.97
C ALA A 48 11.03 -1.44 -4.19
N ASP A 49 11.47 -2.29 -5.11
CA ASP A 49 10.73 -2.64 -6.31
C ASP A 49 9.39 -3.31 -6.00
N ASN A 50 9.35 -4.20 -5.01
CA ASN A 50 8.12 -4.86 -4.57
C ASN A 50 7.08 -3.85 -4.08
N TRP A 51 7.52 -2.86 -3.30
CA TRP A 51 6.64 -1.80 -2.79
C TRP A 51 6.19 -0.83 -3.89
N LEU A 52 7.05 -0.53 -4.86
CA LEU A 52 6.69 0.30 -6.02
C LEU A 52 5.67 -0.42 -6.92
N VAL A 53 5.83 -1.73 -7.15
CA VAL A 53 4.84 -2.55 -7.85
C VAL A 53 3.52 -2.59 -7.06
N PHE A 54 3.59 -2.83 -5.75
CA PHE A 54 2.41 -2.85 -4.89
C PHE A 54 1.63 -1.53 -4.92
N LYS A 55 2.33 -0.39 -4.84
CA LYS A 55 1.75 0.95 -5.03
C LYS A 55 1.05 1.08 -6.39
N ARG A 56 1.73 0.70 -7.46
CA ARG A 56 1.19 0.81 -8.83
C ARG A 56 -0.11 0.02 -8.97
N VAL A 57 -0.07 -1.27 -8.62
CA VAL A 57 -1.23 -2.16 -8.74
C VAL A 57 -2.37 -1.68 -7.85
N THR A 58 -2.10 -1.22 -6.63
CA THR A 58 -3.14 -0.67 -5.73
C THR A 58 -3.87 0.52 -6.39
N ILE A 59 -3.12 1.47 -6.95
CA ILE A 59 -3.69 2.65 -7.61
C ILE A 59 -4.51 2.22 -8.84
N GLU A 60 -3.98 1.32 -9.67
CA GLU A 60 -4.68 0.79 -10.84
C GLU A 60 -6.01 0.13 -10.47
N GLN A 61 -6.00 -0.72 -9.42
CA GLN A 61 -7.20 -1.43 -8.97
C GLN A 61 -8.27 -0.48 -8.44
N VAL A 62 -7.91 0.47 -7.57
CA VAL A 62 -8.90 1.42 -7.02
C VAL A 62 -9.50 2.29 -8.12
N LEU A 63 -8.71 2.71 -9.11
CA LEU A 63 -9.20 3.49 -10.24
C LEU A 63 -10.05 2.67 -11.21
N ALA A 64 -9.81 1.36 -11.33
CA ALA A 64 -10.63 0.46 -12.14
C ALA A 64 -12.01 0.22 -11.51
N VAL A 65 -12.07 0.05 -10.18
CA VAL A 65 -13.34 -0.14 -9.45
C VAL A 65 -14.24 1.10 -9.55
N GLN A 66 -13.68 2.30 -9.49
CA GLN A 66 -14.46 3.55 -9.64
C GLN A 66 -15.11 3.72 -11.03
N LYS A 67 -14.66 2.97 -12.05
CA LYS A 67 -15.23 3.01 -13.41
C LYS A 67 -16.33 1.97 -13.62
N ARG A 68 -16.48 0.99 -12.73
CA ARG A 68 -17.60 0.04 -12.78
C ARG A 68 -18.79 0.70 -12.08
N PRO A 69 -19.95 0.87 -12.74
CA PRO A 69 -21.14 1.30 -12.06
C PRO A 69 -21.44 0.27 -10.96
N THR A 70 -21.53 0.72 -9.72
CA THR A 70 -21.81 -0.10 -8.56
C THR A 70 -23.21 -0.71 -8.68
N ILE A 71 -23.33 -1.87 -9.34
CA ILE A 71 -24.49 -2.74 -9.15
C ILE A 71 -24.19 -3.53 -7.87
N VAL A 72 -24.62 -2.97 -6.74
CA VAL A 72 -24.78 -3.76 -5.52
C VAL A 72 -25.90 -4.75 -5.80
N ASN A 73 -25.55 -6.00 -6.12
CA ASN A 73 -26.29 -7.21 -5.74
C ASN A 73 -25.53 -8.46 -6.24
N GLY A 74 -25.44 -9.46 -5.35
CA GLY A 74 -24.42 -10.50 -5.38
C GLY A 74 -24.56 -11.59 -6.45
N SER A 75 -23.40 -12.11 -6.86
CA SER A 75 -23.14 -13.51 -7.25
C SER A 75 -21.66 -13.66 -7.66
N PRO A 76 -20.96 -14.77 -7.35
CA PRO A 76 -19.54 -14.92 -7.64
C PRO A 76 -19.33 -15.50 -9.04
N LYS A 77 -19.26 -14.65 -10.08
CA LYS A 77 -18.76 -15.05 -11.40
C LYS A 77 -18.13 -13.87 -12.14
N GLU A 78 -16.93 -13.45 -11.76
CA GLU A 78 -16.14 -12.54 -12.61
C GLU A 78 -14.64 -12.82 -12.46
N GLN A 79 -14.13 -13.76 -13.26
CA GLN A 79 -12.68 -14.02 -13.34
C GLN A 79 -12.10 -13.81 -14.75
N GLU A 80 -12.90 -13.42 -15.76
CA GLU A 80 -12.44 -13.31 -17.17
C GLU A 80 -12.32 -11.89 -17.74
N LYS A 81 -12.70 -10.82 -17.02
CA LYS A 81 -12.65 -9.43 -17.54
C LYS A 81 -11.41 -8.62 -17.13
N PHE A 82 -10.28 -9.28 -16.83
CA PHE A 82 -9.09 -8.60 -16.31
C PHE A 82 -8.17 -8.08 -17.43
N GLU A 83 -8.08 -8.78 -18.56
CA GLU A 83 -7.09 -8.46 -19.61
C GLU A 83 -7.51 -7.26 -20.50
N GLU A 84 -8.78 -7.15 -20.90
CA GLU A 84 -9.25 -6.05 -21.77
C GLU A 84 -9.15 -4.65 -21.12
N ASN A 85 -9.12 -4.58 -19.78
CA ASN A 85 -9.13 -3.30 -19.07
C ASN A 85 -7.74 -2.66 -18.96
N LEU A 86 -6.67 -3.48 -19.05
CA LEU A 86 -5.28 -3.03 -18.96
C LEU A 86 -4.89 -2.17 -20.17
N ASP A 87 -5.33 -2.57 -21.37
CA ASP A 87 -5.07 -1.83 -22.62
C ASP A 87 -5.86 -0.52 -22.71
N SER A 88 -7.07 -0.47 -22.12
CA SER A 88 -7.89 0.74 -22.06
C SER A 88 -7.27 1.86 -21.19
N LEU A 89 -6.43 1.49 -20.22
CA LEU A 89 -5.77 2.44 -19.33
C LEU A 89 -4.60 3.15 -20.04
N LYS A 90 -3.95 2.46 -20.98
CA LYS A 90 -2.82 2.97 -21.76
C LYS A 90 -3.22 4.06 -22.76
N ASN A 91 -4.49 4.09 -23.17
CA ASN A 91 -5.04 5.01 -24.18
C ASN A 91 -5.80 6.21 -23.61
N ARG A 92 -5.50 6.65 -22.37
CA ARG A 92 -6.19 7.82 -21.79
C ARG A 92 -5.63 9.13 -22.37
N SER A 93 -6.53 10.01 -22.82
CA SER A 93 -6.14 11.31 -23.37
C SER A 93 -5.36 12.14 -22.33
N PRO A 94 -4.38 12.97 -22.75
CA PRO A 94 -3.40 13.56 -21.84
C PRO A 94 -3.93 14.70 -20.94
N GLY A 95 -5.25 14.96 -20.91
CA GLY A 95 -5.77 16.27 -20.49
C GLY A 95 -6.58 16.33 -19.19
N LYS A 96 -6.99 15.22 -18.57
CA LYS A 96 -7.81 15.25 -17.33
C LYS A 96 -7.04 14.69 -16.15
N THR A 97 -6.53 15.61 -15.32
CA THR A 97 -5.94 15.33 -14.02
C THR A 97 -6.90 14.51 -13.16
N ASN A 98 -6.59 13.24 -12.97
CA ASN A 98 -7.40 12.37 -12.12
C ASN A 98 -7.04 12.63 -10.65
N ILE A 99 -7.83 13.47 -9.97
CA ILE A 99 -7.60 13.87 -8.56
C ILE A 99 -7.52 12.63 -7.66
N ALA A 100 -8.35 11.61 -7.89
CA ALA A 100 -8.28 10.36 -7.14
C ALA A 100 -6.92 9.66 -7.34
N ALA A 101 -6.40 9.63 -8.57
CA ALA A 101 -5.09 9.06 -8.85
C ALA A 101 -3.97 9.81 -8.10
N ILE A 102 -4.04 11.14 -8.04
CA ILE A 102 -3.08 11.97 -7.29
C ILE A 102 -3.18 11.67 -5.79
N GLY A 103 -4.39 11.63 -5.23
CA GLY A 103 -4.63 11.34 -3.81
C GLY A 103 -4.07 9.99 -3.40
N TRP A 104 -4.41 8.94 -4.14
CA TRP A 104 -3.88 7.58 -3.91
C TRP A 104 -2.37 7.50 -4.10
N ASN A 105 -1.81 8.20 -5.09
CA ASN A 105 -0.37 8.24 -5.27
C ASN A 105 0.34 8.87 -4.06
N LYS A 106 -0.14 10.01 -3.56
CA LYS A 106 0.39 10.66 -2.36
C LYS A 106 0.27 9.76 -1.13
N LEU A 107 -0.91 9.18 -0.90
CA LEU A 107 -1.17 8.32 0.24
C LEU A 107 -0.25 7.09 0.26
N MET A 108 -0.19 6.35 -0.85
CA MET A 108 0.66 5.16 -0.94
C MET A 108 2.15 5.50 -0.83
N SER A 109 2.58 6.66 -1.35
CA SER A 109 3.97 7.12 -1.18
C SER A 109 4.30 7.38 0.29
N LEU A 110 3.38 8.02 1.02
CA LEU A 110 3.53 8.29 2.44
C LEU A 110 3.63 6.97 3.22
N ILE A 111 2.72 6.03 2.98
CA ILE A 111 2.72 4.71 3.62
C ILE A 111 4.06 4.02 3.41
N ILE A 112 4.53 3.89 2.16
CA ILE A 112 5.79 3.20 1.84
C ILE A 112 6.99 3.91 2.47
N ARG A 113 7.00 5.25 2.48
CA ARG A 113 8.07 6.03 3.10
C ARG A 113 8.17 5.75 4.59
N GLU A 114 7.06 5.81 5.32
CA GLU A 114 7.07 5.56 6.76
C GLU A 114 7.34 4.09 7.07
N MET A 115 6.82 3.15 6.28
CA MET A 115 7.19 1.73 6.40
C MET A 115 8.70 1.50 6.20
N LYS A 116 9.30 2.13 5.18
CA LYS A 116 10.75 2.05 4.95
C LYS A 116 11.52 2.62 6.15
N ARG A 117 11.10 3.79 6.64
CA ARG A 117 11.71 4.43 7.82
C ARG A 117 11.65 3.51 9.04
N GLY A 118 10.48 2.97 9.37
CA GLY A 118 10.33 2.07 10.52
C GLY A 118 11.13 0.77 10.37
N PHE A 119 11.25 0.25 9.16
CA PHE A 119 12.10 -0.91 8.88
C PHE A 119 13.59 -0.61 9.14
N LEU A 120 14.09 0.52 8.60
CA LEU A 120 15.50 0.91 8.70
C LEU A 120 15.89 1.34 10.11
N ASP A 121 15.03 2.07 10.81
CA ASP A 121 15.25 2.47 12.20
C ASP A 121 15.35 1.24 13.11
N GLU A 122 14.55 0.19 12.85
CA GLU A 122 14.62 -1.07 13.60
C GLU A 122 15.92 -1.82 13.28
N ALA A 123 16.31 -1.87 12.00
CA ALA A 123 17.59 -2.47 11.61
C ALA A 123 18.78 -1.77 12.27
N LEU A 124 18.79 -0.44 12.30
CA LEU A 124 19.88 0.34 12.89
C LEU A 124 20.05 0.04 14.39
N LYS A 125 18.96 0.04 15.15
CA LYS A 125 18.99 -0.27 16.60
C LYS A 125 19.60 -1.66 16.86
N ASN A 126 19.19 -2.64 16.08
CA ASN A 126 19.64 -4.02 16.26
C ASN A 126 21.06 -4.27 15.68
N CYS A 127 21.63 -3.33 14.91
CA CYS A 127 23.04 -3.35 14.54
C CYS A 127 23.95 -2.76 15.65
N GLU A 128 23.44 -1.82 16.45
CA GLU A 128 24.19 -1.20 17.55
C GLU A 128 24.26 -2.11 18.80
N ASP A 129 23.40 -3.13 18.88
CA ASP A 129 23.32 -4.08 19.99
C ASP A 129 24.22 -5.33 19.85
N ASP A 130 25.13 -5.40 18.85
CA ASP A 130 26.06 -6.55 18.69
C ASP A 130 27.32 -6.36 19.56
N PRO A 131 27.45 -7.00 20.74
CA PRO A 131 28.51 -6.71 21.71
C PRO A 131 29.83 -7.42 21.38
N ASN A 132 29.95 -8.03 20.20
CA ASN A 132 31.04 -8.97 19.86
C ASN A 132 32.06 -8.44 18.84
N GLU A 133 32.14 -7.13 18.59
CA GLU A 133 33.28 -6.52 17.87
C GLU A 133 34.35 -5.92 18.81
N GLY A 134 34.46 -6.44 20.03
CA GLY A 134 35.37 -5.93 21.05
C GLY A 134 36.01 -7.00 21.94
N ILE A 135 36.54 -8.09 21.37
CA ILE A 135 37.59 -8.93 21.99
C ILE A 135 38.57 -9.38 20.91
#